data_AF-A0A1J5TKC8-F1
#
_entry.id   AF-A0A1J5TKC8-F1
#
_cell.length_a   1.000
_cell.length_b   1.000
_cell.length_c   1.000
_cell.angle_alpha   90.00
_cell.angle_beta   90.00
_cell.angle_gamma   90.00
#
_symmetry.space_group_name_H-M   'P 1'
#
loop_
_entity.id
_entity.type
_entity.pdbx_description
1 polymer ?
#
loop_
_entity_poly.entity_id
_entity_poly.type
_entity_poly.pdbx_seq_one_letter_code
_entity_poly.pdbx_strand_id
1 'polypeptide(L)' 'MVISPISILGGESVYCINEAQMRDAQRLANEDIESSKKIQFQLKEIETNFSRNERAALAFTIIENLRENREK' A
#
# COMPACT_ATOMS: atom_id res chain seq x y z
N MET A 1 -4.54 22.24 28.02
CA MET A 1 -4.32 20.88 27.48
C MET A 1 -3.86 21.04 26.04
N VAL A 2 -2.68 20.50 25.72
CA VAL A 2 -2.12 20.51 24.36
C VAL A 2 -2.91 19.51 23.54
N ILE A 3 -3.55 19.95 22.45
CA ILE A 3 -4.28 19.09 21.53
C ILE A 3 -3.22 18.41 20.66
N SER A 4 -2.84 17.18 21.01
CA SER A 4 -1.97 16.35 20.19
C SER A 4 -2.63 16.10 18.82
N PRO A 5 -1.89 16.13 17.70
CA PRO A 5 -2.46 15.88 16.39
C PRO A 5 -3.08 14.47 16.33
N ILE A 6 -4.31 14.38 15.84
CA ILE A 6 -5.00 13.11 15.61
C ILE A 6 -4.18 12.33 14.57
N SER A 7 -3.61 11.21 14.99
CA SER A 7 -2.83 10.33 14.11
C SER A 7 -3.74 9.75 13.02
N ILE A 8 -3.37 9.92 11.76
CA ILE A 8 -4.01 9.20 10.63
C ILE A 8 -3.79 7.67 10.68
N LEU A 9 -2.98 7.19 11.64
CA LEU A 9 -2.78 5.77 11.93
C LEU A 9 -3.82 5.20 12.92
N GLY A 10 -4.78 6.01 13.35
CA GLY A 10 -5.78 5.65 14.36
C GLY A 10 -7.16 6.17 14.00
N GLY A 11 -7.80 5.50 13.04
CA GLY A 11 -9.20 5.71 12.68
C GLY A 11 -9.64 4.66 11.67
N GLU A 12 -10.79 4.01 11.89
CA GLU A 12 -11.35 2.96 11.04
C GLU A 12 -11.67 3.49 9.63
N SER A 13 -10.67 3.57 8.76
CA SER A 13 -10.90 3.72 7.33
C SER A 13 -10.83 2.33 6.71
N VAL A 14 -11.97 1.63 6.77
CA VAL A 14 -12.14 0.32 6.12
C VAL A 14 -12.19 0.56 4.62
N TYR A 15 -11.02 0.66 3.98
CA TYR A 15 -10.91 0.27 2.59
C TYR A 15 -11.09 -1.25 2.58
N CYS A 16 -12.29 -1.73 2.22
CA CYS A 16 -12.51 -3.14 1.98
C CYS A 16 -11.71 -3.56 0.74
N ILE A 17 -10.43 -3.90 0.93
CA ILE A 17 -9.76 -4.79 -0.02
C ILE A 17 -10.45 -6.14 0.17
N ASN A 18 -11.25 -6.56 -0.80
CA ASN A 18 -11.90 -7.86 -0.67
C ASN A 18 -10.84 -8.97 -0.74
N GLU A 19 -11.13 -10.12 -0.17
CA GLU A 19 -10.15 -11.22 -0.11
C GLU A 19 -9.68 -11.68 -1.50
N ALA A 20 -10.54 -11.58 -2.53
CA ALA A 20 -10.17 -11.96 -3.88
C ALA A 20 -9.10 -11.02 -4.46
N GLN A 21 -9.27 -9.70 -4.30
CA GLN A 21 -8.29 -8.70 -4.69
C GLN A 21 -6.97 -8.91 -3.95
N MET A 22 -7.02 -9.25 -2.66
CA MET A 22 -5.82 -9.54 -1.90
C MET A 22 -5.11 -10.80 -2.41
N ARG A 23 -5.86 -11.88 -2.70
CA ARG A 23 -5.29 -13.10 -3.29
C ARG A 23 -4.66 -12.86 -4.64
N ASP A 24 -5.31 -12.12 -5.52
CA ASP A 24 -4.75 -11.80 -6.84
C ASP A 24 -3.50 -10.91 -6.73
N ALA A 25 -3.50 -9.93 -5.84
CA ALA A 25 -2.32 -9.11 -5.56
C ALA A 25 -1.15 -9.96 -5.03
N GLN A 26 -1.43 -10.90 -4.11
CA GLN A 26 -0.42 -11.84 -3.61
C GLN A 26 0.11 -12.77 -4.71
N ARG A 27 -0.75 -13.30 -5.56
CA ARG A 27 -0.33 -14.13 -6.69
C ARG A 27 0.56 -13.35 -7.64
N LEU A 28 0.21 -12.11 -7.98
CA LEU A 28 1.02 -11.27 -8.85
C LEU A 28 2.37 -10.92 -8.22
N ALA A 29 2.39 -10.65 -6.91
CA ALA A 29 3.60 -10.30 -6.18
C ALA A 29 4.54 -11.48 -5.92
N ASN A 30 4.03 -12.72 -5.89
CA ASN A 30 4.81 -13.88 -5.45
C ASN A 30 4.95 -14.99 -6.50
N GLU A 31 3.97 -15.18 -7.37
CA GLU A 31 3.87 -16.35 -8.24
C GLU A 31 4.09 -16.03 -9.73
N ASP A 32 3.79 -14.80 -10.16
CA ASP A 32 3.99 -14.40 -11.57
C ASP A 32 5.48 -14.25 -11.92
N ILE A 33 5.95 -14.91 -12.98
CA ILE A 33 7.39 -15.03 -13.31
C ILE A 33 8.09 -13.69 -13.53
N GLU A 34 7.39 -12.72 -14.10
CA GLU A 34 7.94 -11.41 -14.46
C GLU A 34 7.60 -10.34 -13.43
N SER A 35 6.34 -10.31 -12.99
CA SER A 35 5.83 -9.29 -12.07
C SER A 35 6.35 -9.50 -10.66
N SER A 36 6.46 -10.75 -10.18
CA SER A 36 6.94 -11.03 -8.82
C SER A 36 8.34 -10.47 -8.60
N LYS A 37 9.27 -10.66 -9.55
CA LYS A 37 10.64 -10.12 -9.46
C LYS A 37 10.64 -8.61 -9.30
N LYS A 38 9.84 -7.89 -10.09
CA LYS A 38 9.76 -6.43 -10.05
C LYS A 38 9.13 -5.94 -8.75
N ILE A 39 8.03 -6.55 -8.34
CA ILE A 39 7.28 -6.16 -7.14
C ILE A 39 8.13 -6.43 -5.89
N GLN A 40 8.72 -7.62 -5.77
CA GLN A 40 9.55 -7.99 -4.62
C GLN A 40 10.81 -7.14 -4.53
N PHE A 41 11.46 -6.81 -5.66
CA PHE A 41 12.60 -5.91 -5.67
C PHE A 41 12.23 -4.53 -5.10
N GLN A 42 11.13 -3.94 -5.56
CA GLN A 42 10.67 -2.64 -5.07
C GLN A 42 10.23 -2.69 -3.61
N LEU A 43 9.55 -3.77 -3.18
CA LEU A 43 9.18 -3.97 -1.78
C LEU A 43 10.42 -3.96 -0.89
N LYS A 44 11.48 -4.67 -1.27
CA LYS A 44 12.72 -4.71 -0.50
C LYS A 44 13.40 -3.35 -0.40
N GLU A 45 13.44 -2.58 -1.49
CA GLU A 45 13.97 -1.22 -1.49
C GLU A 45 13.16 -0.31 -0.55
N ILE A 46 11.84 -0.40 -0.59
CA ILE A 46 10.95 0.37 0.29
C ILE A 46 11.15 -0.04 1.75
N GLU A 47 11.20 -1.34 2.06
CA GLU A 47 11.40 -1.84 3.42
C GLU A 47 12.76 -1.45 4.02
N THR A 48 13.78 -1.30 3.18
CA THR A 48 15.12 -0.89 3.61
C THR A 48 15.21 0.62 3.84
N ASN A 49 14.57 1.42 2.99
CA ASN A 49 14.76 2.87 2.96
C ASN A 49 13.68 3.66 3.72
N PHE A 50 12.51 3.06 4.02
CA PHE A 50 11.34 3.77 4.54
C PHE A 50 10.95 3.27 5.93
N SER A 51 10.66 4.21 6.83
CA SER A 51 10.04 3.92 8.13
C SER A 51 8.64 3.31 7.94
N ARG A 52 8.09 2.74 9.02
CA ARG A 52 6.72 2.18 9.01
C ARG A 52 5.67 3.20 8.54
N ASN A 53 5.79 4.45 8.99
CA ASN A 53 4.81 5.49 8.67
C ASN A 53 4.95 5.95 7.21
N GLU A 54 6.17 6.05 6.70
CA GLU A 54 6.41 6.40 5.29
C GLU A 54 5.93 5.29 4.36
N ARG A 55 6.10 4.01 4.74
CA ARG A 55 5.52 2.87 4.02
C ARG A 55 3.99 2.94 3.96
N ALA A 56 3.34 3.25 5.07
CA ALA A 56 1.89 3.42 5.12
C ALA A 56 1.44 4.60 4.24
N ALA A 57 2.11 5.75 4.34
CA ALA A 57 1.82 6.92 3.53
C ALA A 57 1.98 6.64 2.02
N LEU A 58 3.05 5.93 1.64
CA LEU A 58 3.30 5.52 0.26
C LEU A 58 2.19 4.59 -0.26
N ALA A 59 1.81 3.58 0.52
CA ALA A 59 0.76 2.64 0.16
C ALA A 59 -0.57 3.36 -0.09
N PHE A 60 -0.99 4.25 0.82
CA PHE A 60 -2.22 5.04 0.65
C PHE A 60 -2.15 5.98 -0.56
N THR A 61 -1.01 6.63 -0.78
CA THR A 61 -0.82 7.51 -1.95
C THR A 61 -0.92 6.74 -3.27
N ILE A 62 -0.34 5.54 -3.36
CA ILE A 62 -0.46 4.69 -4.55
C ILE A 62 -1.92 4.30 -4.79
N ILE A 63 -2.66 3.91 -3.74
CA ILE A 63 -4.07 3.55 -3.85
C ILE A 63 -4.90 4.73 -4.35
N GLU A 64 -4.66 5.93 -3.81
CA GLU A 64 -5.36 7.15 -4.23
C GLU A 64 -5.09 7.47 -5.70
N ASN A 65 -3.82 7.44 -6.12
CA ASN A 65 -3.44 7.70 -7.50
C ASN A 65 -4.06 6.68 -8.49
N LEU A 66 -4.14 5.40 -8.11
CA LEU A 66 -4.82 4.38 -8.93
C LEU A 66 -6.32 4.66 -9.10
N ARG A 67 -6.94 5.31 -8.11
CA ARG A 67 -8.36 5.67 -8.14
C ARG A 67 -8.61 6.89 -9.02
N GLU A 68 -7.83 7.95 -8.86
CA GLU A 68 -7.93 9.16 -9.69
C GLU A 68 -7.68 8.86 -11.17
N ASN A 69 -6.73 7.98 -11.48
CA ASN A 69 -6.45 7.56 -12.85
C ASN A 69 -7.52 6.65 -13.45
N ARG A 70 -8.52 6.21 -12.68
CA ARG A 70 -9.65 5.43 -13.19
C ARG A 70 -10.74 6.31 -13.81
N GLU A 71 -10.73 7.60 -13.52
CA GLU A 71 -11.72 8.59 -14.01
C GLU A 71 -11.23 9.36 -15.26
N LYS A 72 -10.09 8.97 -15.84
CA LYS A 72 -9.54 9.51 -17.10
C LYS A 72 -9.48 8.42 -18.17
#